data_AF-A0A345NWC4-F1
#
_entry.id   AF-A0A345NWC4-F1
#
_cell.length_a   1.000
_cell.length_b   1.000
_cell.length_c   1.000
_cell.angle_alpha   90.00
_cell.angle_beta   90.00
_cell.angle_gamma   90.00
#
_symmetry.space_group_name_H-M   'P 1'
#
loop_
_entity.id
_entity.type
_entity.pdbx_description
1 polymer ?
#
loop_
_entity_poly.entity_id
_entity_poly.type
_entity_poly.pdbx_seq_one_letter_code
_entity_poly.pdbx_strand_id
1 'polypeptide(L)'
;MFSNEQLSALIQGEIIGRGYPYNTQDETEIESHIRRLFHRIERIPNVMCEAEWNHFGSGYASFIEFFCYRKEDRVIVEEHGIQHITIDGIMIDISRLAPVAIFGEDERVKKVRVETAEEVSSGHGTILDGTHRLKVSKKLQPLANDVSKALNEYDYQLLASKDMMQPLPFQANIPTVYRPARQYIVMDAIFYWED
;
A
#
# COMPACT_ATOMS: atom_id res chain seq x y z
N MET A 1 -16.97 8.72 -3.30
CA MET A 1 -16.60 9.34 -2.02
C MET A 1 -17.42 8.64 -0.95
N PHE A 2 -16.80 8.19 0.14
CA PHE A 2 -17.49 7.44 1.20
C PHE A 2 -18.41 8.38 2.00
N SER A 3 -19.57 7.88 2.43
CA SER A 3 -20.42 8.60 3.39
C SER A 3 -19.84 8.53 4.81
N ASN A 4 -20.35 9.36 5.72
CA ASN A 4 -19.92 9.33 7.12
C ASN A 4 -20.18 7.97 7.77
N GLU A 5 -21.30 7.33 7.44
CA GLU A 5 -21.66 6.00 7.92
C GLU A 5 -20.65 4.96 7.41
N GLN A 6 -20.25 5.03 6.14
CA GLN A 6 -19.25 4.12 5.57
C GLN A 6 -17.87 4.32 6.20
N LEU A 7 -17.45 5.57 6.42
CA LEU A 7 -16.18 5.85 7.10
C LEU A 7 -16.19 5.35 8.56
N SER A 8 -17.33 5.50 9.25
CA SER A 8 -17.48 4.97 10.61
C SER A 8 -17.42 3.44 10.63
N ALA A 9 -18.04 2.77 9.66
CA ALA A 9 -18.01 1.31 9.53
C ALA A 9 -16.57 0.81 9.33
N LEU A 10 -15.80 1.44 8.44
CA LEU A 10 -14.39 1.10 8.20
C LEU A 10 -13.52 1.25 9.46
N ILE A 11 -13.74 2.31 10.25
CA ILE A 11 -13.04 2.53 11.53
C ILE A 11 -13.38 1.43 12.54
N GLN A 12 -14.57 0.83 12.47
CA GLN A 12 -15.00 -0.28 13.31
C GLN A 12 -14.53 -1.66 12.79
N GLY A 13 -13.77 -1.69 11.70
CA GLY A 13 -13.30 -2.92 11.07
C GLY A 13 -14.34 -3.62 10.20
N GLU A 14 -15.46 -2.95 9.87
CA GLU A 14 -16.48 -3.55 9.03
C GLU A 14 -16.08 -3.56 7.55
N ILE A 15 -16.30 -4.69 6.89
CA ILE A 15 -16.12 -4.85 5.45
C ILE A 15 -17.29 -4.21 4.72
N ILE A 16 -17.01 -3.27 3.83
CA ILE A 16 -17.99 -2.59 2.99
C ILE A 16 -17.72 -2.83 1.51
N GLY A 17 -18.80 -3.07 0.75
CA GLY A 17 -18.72 -3.25 -0.68
C GLY A 17 -19.88 -4.11 -1.18
N ARG A 18 -20.38 -3.81 -2.37
CA ARG A 18 -21.51 -4.55 -2.97
C ARG A 18 -21.08 -5.57 -4.00
N GLY A 19 -19.85 -5.44 -4.53
CA GLY A 19 -19.26 -6.38 -5.47
C GLY A 19 -18.46 -7.47 -4.76
N TYR A 20 -18.23 -8.59 -5.46
CA TYR A 20 -17.28 -9.60 -5.02
C TYR A 20 -15.86 -9.01 -4.98
N PRO A 21 -15.00 -9.37 -4.01
CA PRO A 21 -15.26 -10.28 -2.88
C PRO A 21 -15.93 -9.60 -1.67
N TYR A 22 -16.00 -8.26 -1.61
CA TYR A 22 -16.43 -7.53 -0.42
C TYR A 22 -17.88 -7.80 0.00
N ASN A 23 -18.74 -8.21 -0.93
CA ASN A 23 -20.11 -8.60 -0.62
C ASN A 23 -20.20 -9.91 0.19
N THR A 24 -19.15 -10.72 0.25
CA THR A 24 -19.13 -11.97 1.04
C THR A 24 -18.87 -11.71 2.52
N GLN A 25 -18.29 -10.55 2.86
CA GLN A 25 -17.79 -10.23 4.21
C GLN A 25 -16.80 -11.28 4.76
N ASP A 26 -16.15 -12.04 3.86
CA ASP A 26 -15.17 -13.07 4.22
C ASP A 26 -13.76 -12.57 3.90
N GLU A 27 -12.97 -12.34 4.95
CA GLU A 27 -11.58 -11.90 4.84
C GLU A 27 -10.70 -12.86 4.02
N THR A 28 -10.99 -14.16 4.07
CA THR A 28 -10.23 -15.17 3.31
C THR A 28 -10.48 -15.02 1.81
N GLU A 29 -11.73 -14.78 1.42
CA GLU A 29 -12.09 -14.52 0.01
C GLU A 29 -11.51 -13.20 -0.49
N ILE A 30 -11.52 -12.16 0.37
CA ILE A 30 -10.91 -10.85 0.06
C ILE A 30 -9.40 -11.00 -0.13
N GLU A 31 -8.71 -11.64 0.81
CA GLU A 31 -7.27 -11.86 0.69
C GLU A 31 -6.92 -12.72 -0.53
N SER A 32 -7.70 -13.78 -0.79
CA SER A 32 -7.56 -14.61 -1.99
C SER A 32 -7.71 -13.79 -3.27
N HIS A 33 -8.63 -12.83 -3.30
CA HIS A 33 -8.79 -11.91 -4.42
C HIS A 33 -7.60 -10.95 -4.57
N ILE A 34 -7.09 -10.38 -3.46
CA ILE A 34 -5.89 -9.54 -3.45
C ILE A 34 -4.66 -10.32 -3.93
N ARG A 35 -4.52 -11.61 -3.55
CA ARG A 35 -3.47 -12.51 -4.07
C ARG A 35 -3.55 -12.72 -5.57
N ARG A 36 -4.75 -12.83 -6.14
CA ARG A 36 -4.92 -12.91 -7.60
C ARG A 36 -4.49 -11.62 -8.30
N LEU A 37 -4.83 -10.46 -7.72
CA LEU A 37 -4.34 -9.16 -8.20
C LEU A 37 -2.81 -9.08 -8.13
N PHE A 38 -2.20 -9.51 -7.02
CA PHE A 38 -0.75 -9.57 -6.88
C PHE A 38 -0.10 -10.36 -8.04
N HIS A 39 -0.56 -11.58 -8.29
CA HIS A 39 -0.05 -12.40 -9.39
C HIS A 39 -0.35 -11.83 -10.78
N ARG A 40 -1.42 -11.04 -10.93
CA ARG A 40 -1.70 -10.31 -12.17
C ARG A 40 -0.65 -9.22 -12.40
N ILE A 41 -0.24 -8.52 -11.35
CA ILE A 41 0.79 -7.48 -11.40
C ILE A 41 2.18 -8.08 -11.67
N GLU A 42 2.52 -9.21 -11.03
CA GLU A 42 3.79 -9.91 -11.29
C GLU A 42 3.96 -10.38 -12.74
N ARG A 43 2.85 -10.54 -13.48
CA ARG A 43 2.87 -10.90 -14.91
C ARG A 43 3.09 -9.71 -15.83
N ILE A 44 3.12 -8.47 -15.32
CA ILE A 44 3.45 -7.30 -16.13
C ILE A 44 4.93 -7.40 -16.53
N PRO A 45 5.28 -7.28 -17.83
CA PRO A 45 6.65 -7.44 -18.29
C PRO A 45 7.62 -6.50 -17.56
N ASN A 46 8.75 -7.06 -17.12
CA ASN A 46 9.83 -6.36 -16.42
C ASN A 46 9.47 -5.74 -15.06
N VAL A 47 8.28 -6.01 -14.54
CA VAL A 47 7.86 -5.61 -13.19
C VAL A 47 8.22 -6.71 -12.19
N MET A 48 8.75 -6.29 -11.05
CA MET A 48 8.87 -7.09 -9.85
C MET A 48 7.92 -6.49 -8.81
N CYS A 49 7.31 -7.32 -7.99
CA CYS A 49 6.50 -6.82 -6.89
C CYS A 49 6.70 -7.65 -5.63
N GLU A 50 6.82 -6.95 -4.50
CA GLU A 50 6.90 -7.50 -3.15
C GLU A 50 5.57 -7.19 -2.44
N ALA A 51 5.13 -8.03 -1.51
CA ALA A 51 3.89 -7.81 -0.77
C ALA A 51 4.06 -8.15 0.71
N GLU A 52 3.58 -7.26 1.58
CA GLU A 52 3.44 -7.51 3.01
C GLU A 52 2.02 -8.00 3.31
N TRP A 53 1.92 -9.32 3.48
CA TRP A 53 0.64 -10.00 3.71
C TRP A 53 0.22 -10.00 5.17
N ASN A 54 1.17 -9.84 6.09
CA ASN A 54 0.90 -9.81 7.51
C ASN A 54 0.65 -8.37 7.95
N HIS A 55 0.01 -8.19 9.10
CA HIS A 55 -0.33 -6.87 9.64
C HIS A 55 0.88 -6.13 10.26
N PHE A 56 2.05 -6.17 9.61
CA PHE A 56 3.29 -5.51 10.05
C PHE A 56 3.76 -5.87 11.47
N GLY A 57 3.46 -7.08 11.99
CA GLY A 57 3.89 -7.54 13.31
C GLY A 57 2.75 -8.11 14.15
N SER A 58 2.62 -7.66 15.41
CA SER A 58 1.56 -8.07 16.36
C SER A 58 0.20 -7.40 16.13
N GLY A 59 0.20 -6.37 15.29
CA GLY A 59 -0.93 -5.47 15.08
C GLY A 59 -1.98 -5.95 14.08
N TYR A 60 -2.98 -5.09 13.82
CA TYR A 60 -3.91 -5.22 12.69
C TYR A 60 -3.73 -4.06 11.71
N ALA A 61 -3.53 -4.39 10.44
CA ALA A 61 -3.49 -3.43 9.33
C ALA A 61 -4.73 -3.62 8.45
N SER A 62 -5.46 -2.52 8.21
CA SER A 62 -6.67 -2.52 7.38
C SER A 62 -6.40 -2.67 5.88
N PHE A 63 -5.15 -2.97 5.50
CA PHE A 63 -4.68 -3.03 4.13
C PHE A 63 -3.60 -4.12 3.94
N ILE A 64 -3.26 -4.36 2.67
CA ILE A 64 -2.13 -5.15 2.23
C ILE A 64 -1.25 -4.21 1.39
N GLU A 65 0.03 -4.10 1.76
CA GLU A 65 0.98 -3.25 1.05
C GLU A 65 1.70 -4.05 -0.03
N PHE A 66 1.68 -3.54 -1.25
CA PHE A 66 2.53 -3.99 -2.34
C PHE A 66 3.60 -2.95 -2.63
N PHE A 67 4.79 -3.40 -2.99
CA PHE A 67 5.84 -2.54 -3.54
C PHE A 67 6.29 -3.11 -4.88
N CYS A 68 5.91 -2.43 -5.96
CA CYS A 68 6.22 -2.84 -7.31
C CYS A 68 7.24 -1.90 -7.95
N TYR A 69 8.20 -2.45 -8.68
CA TYR A 69 9.28 -1.70 -9.34
C TYR A 69 9.68 -2.38 -10.65
N ARG A 70 10.34 -1.66 -11.55
CA ARG A 70 10.95 -2.28 -12.74
C ARG A 70 12.37 -2.71 -12.42
N LYS A 71 12.86 -3.76 -13.07
CA LYS A 71 14.25 -4.22 -12.89
C LYS A 71 15.29 -3.14 -13.16
N GLU A 72 15.00 -2.22 -14.08
CA GLU A 72 15.86 -1.08 -14.45
C GLU A 72 15.88 0.04 -13.41
N ASP A 73 14.90 0.09 -12.50
CA ASP A 73 14.81 1.09 -11.43
C ASP A 73 15.58 0.68 -10.16
N ARG A 74 16.27 -0.47 -10.21
CA ARG A 74 17.15 -0.97 -9.16
C ARG A 74 18.60 -0.59 -9.46
N VAL A 75 19.21 0.15 -8.54
CA VAL A 75 20.63 0.53 -8.57
C VAL A 75 21.38 -0.27 -7.52
N ILE A 76 22.52 -0.86 -7.92
CA ILE A 76 23.41 -1.60 -7.01
C ILE A 76 24.79 -0.97 -7.08
N VAL A 77 25.30 -0.55 -5.93
CA VAL A 77 26.67 -0.04 -5.76
C VAL A 77 27.37 -0.91 -4.74
N GLU A 78 28.59 -1.36 -5.04
CA GLU A 78 29.38 -2.18 -4.11
C GLU A 78 30.54 -1.35 -3.56
N GLU A 79 30.64 -1.28 -2.23
CA GLU A 79 31.71 -0.60 -1.51
C GLU A 79 32.18 -1.45 -0.33
N HIS A 80 33.49 -1.71 -0.24
CA HIS A 80 34.11 -2.42 0.88
C HIS A 80 33.45 -3.77 1.22
N GLY A 81 33.02 -4.54 0.22
CA GLY A 81 32.35 -5.84 0.41
C GLY A 81 30.88 -5.73 0.85
N ILE A 82 30.29 -4.54 0.79
CA ILE A 82 28.88 -4.27 1.06
C ILE A 82 28.22 -3.80 -0.23
N GLN A 83 27.11 -4.45 -0.61
CA GLN A 83 26.23 -3.99 -1.66
C GLN A 83 25.17 -3.05 -1.10
N HIS A 84 25.13 -1.85 -1.64
CA HIS A 84 24.10 -0.84 -1.44
C HIS A 84 23.11 -0.94 -2.59
N ILE A 85 21.89 -1.35 -2.27
CA ILE A 85 20.81 -1.53 -3.24
C ILE A 85 19.78 -0.42 -2.98
N THR A 86 19.52 0.39 -3.99
CA THR A 86 18.43 1.37 -3.99
C THR A 86 17.42 0.97 -5.05
N ILE A 87 16.13 0.99 -4.70
CA ILE A 87 15.04 0.59 -5.59
C ILE A 87 13.99 1.68 -5.59
N ASP A 88 13.80 2.33 -6.73
CA ASP A 88 12.67 3.22 -6.94
C ASP A 88 11.45 2.40 -7.39
N GLY A 89 10.31 2.61 -6.75
CA GLY A 89 9.11 1.88 -7.08
C GLY A 89 7.83 2.61 -6.69
N ILE A 90 6.73 1.90 -6.87
CA ILE A 90 5.40 2.31 -6.48
C ILE A 90 4.95 1.41 -5.34
N MET A 91 4.63 2.05 -4.23
CA MET A 91 3.98 1.43 -3.09
C MET A 91 2.47 1.57 -3.23
N ILE A 92 1.73 0.50 -2.94
CA ILE A 92 0.29 0.39 -3.15
C ILE A 92 -0.31 -0.20 -1.89
N ASP A 93 -1.23 0.51 -1.25
CA ASP A 93 -2.02 -0.04 -0.15
C ASP A 93 -3.40 -0.42 -0.69
N ILE A 94 -3.74 -1.71 -0.56
CA ILE A 94 -5.03 -2.25 -0.97
C ILE A 94 -5.85 -2.52 0.27
N SER A 95 -7.02 -1.89 0.39
CA SER A 95 -7.85 -2.01 1.59
C SER A 95 -8.43 -3.42 1.71
N ARG A 96 -8.34 -4.01 2.90
CA ARG A 96 -9.04 -5.25 3.27
C ARG A 96 -10.54 -5.03 3.49
N LEU A 97 -10.94 -3.78 3.74
CA LEU A 97 -12.29 -3.43 4.18
C LEU A 97 -13.15 -2.79 3.08
N ALA A 98 -12.56 -2.29 2.00
CA ALA A 98 -13.30 -1.76 0.85
C ALA A 98 -12.57 -2.04 -0.48
N PRO A 99 -13.27 -2.08 -1.64
CA PRO A 99 -12.68 -2.29 -2.96
C PRO A 99 -11.95 -1.04 -3.48
N VAL A 100 -10.97 -0.59 -2.72
CA VAL A 100 -10.22 0.65 -2.95
C VAL A 100 -8.73 0.46 -2.68
N ALA A 101 -7.93 1.26 -3.37
CA ALA A 101 -6.49 1.29 -3.16
C ALA A 101 -5.98 2.74 -3.19
N ILE A 102 -4.79 2.95 -2.64
CA ILE A 102 -3.97 4.15 -2.84
C ILE A 102 -2.59 3.72 -3.31
N PHE A 103 -1.89 4.58 -4.06
CA PHE A 103 -0.49 4.34 -4.37
C PHE A 103 0.32 5.61 -4.49
N GLY A 104 1.63 5.45 -4.41
CA GLY A 104 2.61 6.51 -4.40
C GLY A 104 4.01 6.00 -4.65
N GLU A 105 4.95 6.92 -4.86
CA GLU A 105 6.35 6.56 -4.97
C GLU A 105 6.96 6.24 -3.61
N ASP A 106 7.84 5.25 -3.61
CA ASP A 106 8.71 4.93 -2.49
C ASP A 106 10.10 4.56 -3.00
N GLU A 107 11.10 4.83 -2.17
CA GLU A 107 12.49 4.41 -2.39
C GLU A 107 12.86 3.44 -1.27
N ARG A 108 13.25 2.22 -1.65
CA ARG A 108 13.72 1.21 -0.70
C ARG A 108 15.24 1.09 -0.78
N VAL A 109 15.88 1.12 0.39
CA VAL A 109 17.33 0.97 0.51
C VAL A 109 17.65 -0.29 1.31
N LYS A 110 18.52 -1.14 0.76
CA LYS A 110 19.00 -2.37 1.40
C LYS A 110 20.53 -2.39 1.36
N LYS A 111 21.17 -2.80 2.46
CA LYS A 111 22.60 -3.08 2.53
C LYS A 111 22.81 -4.56 2.77
N VAL A 112 23.61 -5.20 1.92
CA VAL A 112 23.85 -6.65 1.97
C VAL A 112 25.35 -6.92 1.96
N ARG A 113 25.84 -7.82 2.81
CA ARG A 113 27.22 -8.32 2.75
C ARG A 113 27.39 -9.22 1.53
N VAL A 114 28.39 -8.92 0.69
CA VAL A 114 28.63 -9.67 -0.56
C VAL A 114 28.99 -11.13 -0.27
N GLU A 115 29.83 -11.37 0.72
CA GLU A 115 30.36 -12.70 1.02
C GLU A 115 29.30 -13.67 1.57
N THR A 116 28.37 -13.16 2.38
CA THR A 116 27.40 -13.98 3.11
C THR A 116 25.97 -13.85 2.59
N ALA A 117 25.72 -12.90 1.68
CA ALA A 117 24.38 -12.46 1.28
C ALA A 117 23.50 -12.02 2.47
N GLU A 118 24.10 -11.69 3.61
CA GLU A 118 23.39 -11.28 4.82
C GLU A 118 22.95 -9.82 4.71
N GLU A 119 21.68 -9.55 5.01
CA GLU A 119 21.16 -8.19 5.12
C GLU A 119 21.71 -7.52 6.39
N VAL A 120 22.43 -6.41 6.19
CA VAL A 120 23.02 -5.60 7.28
C VAL A 120 22.01 -4.57 7.78
N SER A 121 21.24 -4.00 6.86
CA SER A 121 20.19 -3.03 7.17
C SER A 121 19.24 -2.90 5.98
N SER A 122 17.97 -2.71 6.26
CA SER A 122 16.97 -2.26 5.30
C SER A 122 16.21 -1.06 5.86
N GLY A 123 15.69 -0.25 4.94
CA GLY A 123 14.78 0.84 5.26
C GLY A 123 13.77 1.01 4.13
N HIS A 124 12.52 1.25 4.52
CA HIS A 124 11.44 1.61 3.62
C HIS A 124 10.54 2.66 4.31
N GLY A 125 9.80 3.42 3.50
CA GLY A 125 8.79 4.33 3.99
C GLY A 125 7.44 3.65 4.24
N THR A 126 6.45 4.46 4.58
CA THR A 126 5.02 4.15 4.49
C THR A 126 4.36 5.30 3.75
N ILE A 127 3.29 5.03 2.99
CA ILE A 127 2.55 6.07 2.26
C ILE A 127 1.60 6.82 3.19
N LEU A 128 1.37 6.27 4.37
CA LEU A 128 0.46 6.77 5.38
C LEU A 128 1.06 7.91 6.24
N ASP A 129 2.40 8.07 6.23
CA ASP A 129 3.06 9.16 6.97
C ASP A 129 2.81 10.56 6.37
N GLY A 130 2.34 10.63 5.12
CA GLY A 130 2.12 11.88 4.43
C GLY A 130 1.68 11.72 2.99
N THR A 131 0.58 12.37 2.64
CA THR A 131 -0.05 12.32 1.31
C THR A 131 0.76 12.96 0.18
N HIS A 132 1.88 13.64 0.48
CA HIS A 132 2.86 14.06 -0.52
C HIS A 132 3.46 12.86 -1.27
N ARG A 133 3.42 11.68 -0.64
CA ARG A 133 3.82 10.40 -1.23
C ARG A 133 2.80 9.82 -2.21
N LEU A 134 1.53 10.25 -2.20
CA LEU A 134 0.49 9.86 -3.19
C LEU A 134 0.68 10.53 -4.56
N LYS A 135 1.93 10.67 -4.98
CA LYS A 135 2.35 11.28 -6.24
C LYS A 135 3.30 10.33 -6.93
N VAL A 136 3.23 10.32 -8.26
CA VAL A 136 4.15 9.58 -9.09
C VAL A 136 4.84 10.54 -10.06
N SER A 137 6.16 10.49 -10.08
CA SER A 137 7.04 11.18 -11.01
C SER A 137 6.86 10.65 -12.42
N LYS A 138 7.35 11.43 -13.38
CA LYS A 138 7.34 11.02 -14.80
C LYS A 138 8.11 9.72 -15.05
N LYS A 139 9.13 9.41 -14.24
CA LYS A 139 9.97 8.22 -14.38
C LYS A 139 9.16 6.95 -14.15
N LEU A 140 8.31 6.93 -13.11
CA LEU A 140 7.53 5.76 -12.71
C LEU A 140 6.10 5.78 -13.28
N GLN A 141 5.70 6.84 -13.99
CA GLN A 141 4.37 6.92 -14.61
C GLN A 141 3.99 5.72 -15.50
N PRO A 142 4.88 5.13 -16.32
CA PRO A 142 4.54 3.92 -17.08
C PRO A 142 4.13 2.76 -16.16
N LEU A 143 4.90 2.52 -15.09
CA LEU A 143 4.58 1.50 -14.09
C LEU A 143 3.25 1.81 -13.39
N ALA A 144 3.02 3.07 -12.98
CA ALA A 144 1.78 3.49 -12.35
C ALA A 144 0.57 3.22 -13.23
N ASN A 145 0.69 3.45 -14.53
CA ASN A 145 -0.39 3.23 -15.48
C ASN A 145 -0.71 1.73 -15.61
N ASP A 146 0.30 0.85 -15.63
CA ASP A 146 0.07 -0.58 -15.74
C ASP A 146 -0.48 -1.18 -14.45
N VAL A 147 -0.01 -0.72 -13.29
CA VAL A 147 -0.60 -1.04 -11.98
C VAL A 147 -2.05 -0.55 -11.90
N SER A 148 -2.34 0.67 -12.33
CA SER A 148 -3.70 1.23 -12.34
C SER A 148 -4.65 0.41 -13.20
N LYS A 149 -4.19 -0.10 -14.35
CA LYS A 149 -4.98 -1.01 -15.19
C LYS A 149 -5.27 -2.31 -14.45
N ALA A 150 -4.26 -2.91 -13.82
CA ALA A 150 -4.45 -4.15 -13.05
C ALA A 150 -5.43 -3.98 -11.89
N LEU A 151 -5.36 -2.86 -11.16
CA LEU A 151 -6.34 -2.51 -10.12
C LEU A 151 -7.76 -2.43 -10.69
N ASN A 152 -7.95 -1.72 -11.79
CA ASN A 152 -9.25 -1.59 -12.45
C ASN A 152 -9.79 -2.93 -12.99
N GLU A 153 -8.93 -3.80 -13.52
CA GLU A 153 -9.31 -5.16 -13.96
C GLU A 153 -9.87 -6.03 -12.82
N TYR A 154 -9.52 -5.69 -11.57
CA TYR A 154 -9.94 -6.37 -10.35
C TYR A 154 -10.94 -5.52 -9.54
N ASP A 155 -11.59 -4.54 -10.18
CA ASP A 155 -12.62 -3.68 -9.59
C ASP A 155 -12.17 -2.85 -8.38
N TYR A 156 -10.85 -2.63 -8.22
CA TYR A 156 -10.32 -1.72 -7.22
C TYR A 156 -10.32 -0.29 -7.72
N GLN A 157 -11.02 0.59 -6.99
CA GLN A 157 -10.97 2.01 -7.27
C GLN A 157 -9.70 2.62 -6.65
N LEU A 158 -8.86 3.23 -7.48
CA LEU A 158 -7.77 4.07 -7.00
C LEU A 158 -8.31 5.39 -6.44
N LEU A 159 -8.03 5.68 -5.17
CA LEU A 159 -8.48 6.90 -4.50
C LEU A 159 -7.54 8.07 -4.79
N ALA A 160 -8.12 9.23 -5.09
CA ALA A 160 -7.35 10.43 -5.37
C ALA A 160 -6.83 11.06 -4.08
N SER A 161 -5.56 11.49 -4.10
CA SER A 161 -4.92 12.19 -2.97
C SER A 161 -5.76 13.34 -2.40
N LYS A 162 -6.40 14.14 -3.27
CA LYS A 162 -7.26 15.26 -2.85
C LYS A 162 -8.43 14.85 -1.94
N ASP A 163 -8.98 13.66 -2.14
CA ASP A 163 -10.12 13.16 -1.38
C ASP A 163 -9.64 12.54 -0.06
N MET A 164 -8.47 11.89 -0.08
CA MET A 164 -7.83 11.29 1.09
C MET A 164 -7.31 12.32 2.10
N MET A 165 -6.93 13.51 1.62
CA MET A 165 -6.44 14.62 2.44
C MET A 165 -7.53 15.41 3.16
N GLN A 166 -8.80 15.13 2.91
CA GLN A 166 -9.87 15.86 3.57
C GLN A 166 -9.86 15.54 5.07
N PRO A 167 -10.10 16.53 5.94
CA PRO A 167 -10.33 16.28 7.36
C PRO A 167 -11.46 15.26 7.54
N LEU A 168 -11.31 14.37 8.52
CA LEU A 168 -12.39 13.45 8.86
C LEU A 168 -13.63 14.28 9.25
N PRO A 169 -14.82 14.02 8.67
CA PRO A 169 -15.98 14.89 8.83
C PRO A 169 -16.68 14.75 10.19
N PHE A 170 -16.15 13.90 11.08
CA PHE A 170 -16.67 13.66 12.42
C PHE A 170 -15.53 13.30 13.39
N GLN A 171 -15.83 13.34 14.68
CA GLN A 171 -14.89 12.89 15.70
C GLN A 171 -14.89 11.35 15.77
N ALA A 172 -13.71 10.77 15.72
CA ALA A 172 -13.50 9.34 15.89
C ALA A 172 -12.26 9.09 16.73
N ASN A 173 -12.11 7.86 17.21
CA ASN A 173 -10.86 7.34 17.74
C ASN A 173 -10.42 6.22 16.80
N ILE A 174 -9.36 6.46 16.04
CA ILE A 174 -8.83 5.48 15.09
C ILE A 174 -7.56 4.90 15.73
N PRO A 175 -7.46 3.56 15.87
CA PRO A 175 -6.27 2.90 16.41
C PRO A 175 -5.15 2.91 15.36
N THR A 176 -4.63 4.10 15.05
CA THR A 176 -3.56 4.30 14.06
C THR A 176 -2.32 4.89 14.71
N VAL A 177 -1.16 4.34 14.39
CA VAL A 177 0.14 4.87 14.83
C VAL A 177 0.59 6.10 14.03
N TYR A 178 -0.05 6.38 12.88
CA TYR A 178 0.43 7.40 11.93
C TYR A 178 0.01 8.83 12.27
N ARG A 179 -1.06 9.01 13.06
CA ARG A 179 -1.63 10.33 13.31
C ARG A 179 -2.12 10.50 14.74
N PRO A 180 -1.81 11.63 15.41
CA PRO A 180 -2.35 11.91 16.73
C PRO A 180 -3.88 11.96 16.72
N ALA A 181 -4.47 11.57 17.86
CA ALA A 181 -5.91 11.62 18.06
C ALA A 181 -6.50 13.00 17.70
N ARG A 182 -7.69 12.99 17.08
CA ARG A 182 -8.45 14.18 16.65
C ARG A 182 -7.84 15.00 15.51
N GLN A 183 -6.77 14.51 14.88
CA GLN A 183 -6.21 15.11 13.66
C GLN A 183 -6.47 14.27 12.42
N TYR A 184 -7.33 13.26 12.52
CA TYR A 184 -7.56 12.29 11.46
C TYR A 184 -8.06 12.92 10.17
N ILE A 185 -7.59 12.36 9.07
CA ILE A 185 -8.08 12.61 7.71
C ILE A 185 -8.84 11.38 7.20
N VAL A 186 -9.52 11.52 6.06
CA VAL A 186 -10.26 10.42 5.43
C VAL A 186 -9.37 9.19 5.19
N MET A 187 -8.09 9.40 4.85
CA MET A 187 -7.13 8.31 4.69
C MET A 187 -7.03 7.40 5.91
N ASP A 188 -6.95 7.99 7.11
CA ASP A 188 -6.77 7.24 8.36
C ASP A 188 -7.99 6.36 8.68
N ALA A 189 -9.18 6.71 8.16
CA ALA A 189 -10.39 5.90 8.34
C ALA A 189 -10.40 4.66 7.43
N ILE A 190 -9.63 4.66 6.34
CA ILE A 190 -9.64 3.60 5.32
C ILE A 190 -8.38 2.73 5.44
N PHE A 191 -7.23 3.37 5.68
CA PHE A 191 -5.91 2.77 5.77
C PHE A 191 -5.30 3.12 7.14
N TYR A 192 -5.33 2.16 8.05
CA TYR A 192 -4.75 2.29 9.39
C TYR A 192 -4.03 1.02 9.80
N TRP A 193 -3.11 1.20 10.75
CA TRP A 193 -2.39 0.12 11.40
C TRP A 193 -2.42 0.36 12.91
N GLU A 194 -2.99 -0.61 13.61
CA GLU A 194 -2.95 -0.77 15.06
C GLU A 194 -1.74 -1.63 15.39
N ASP A 195 -0.80 -1.14 16.21
CA ASP A 195 0.39 -1.89 16.68
C ASP A 195 0.13 -2.59 18.02
#